data_AF-A0A848UZH8-F1
#
_entry.id   AF-A0A848UZH8-F1
#
_cell.length_a   1.000
_cell.length_b   1.000
_cell.length_c   1.000
_cell.angle_alpha   90.00
_cell.angle_beta   90.00
_cell.angle_gamma   90.00
#
_symmetry.space_group_name_H-M   'P 1'
#
loop_
_entity.id
_entity.type
_entity.pdbx_description
1 polymer ?
#
loop_
_entity_poly.entity_id
_entity_poly.type
_entity_poly.pdbx_seq_one_letter_code
_entity_poly.pdbx_strand_id
1 'polypeptide(L)'
;MNSHLLPISFAAMLTLSLSACSDSGSTTPVSPPPPPPPSNSAPVVDAGADQSVAEDEMVQLSPTVSDADNDTLTYSWSRTSGPYMQFSDSMIEAPNFIAPDVASPQDIVFELSVSDGTETVTDSITVSVSPVPENQLVSTTFNGALTAADYWAEDPMILSAGMGFDNIIAIPEITESAVRDAGGAWVGSVQCTNGDNVTLTTATPQDGTANVIKGHSAFDDGLPIVFSWPVALETADVSDFQFTLNTGEIVFPNAITLLPNWELSERNVVVTFGDFGNRGLQDEADAVFPVRLDIVEDATPLTLVGPGAQEVGAVGLHWTTDRSAYDAGPVLVGAKLNAVGNAPVGEGGIPVLVQNSGALPNDEFALYGDDADYRLRVLTTGGFSPDGLRSLTPDSYESFFRVHVRGANGETVLLENVGQDYQVEGGTLQVLGLADLGQRLDPDAGIYYDDCYNEDRDNYIDIILTGDEAAARNVTFVEIPALEGGYSAFFNPGGPGPEPFDGVRYTAPGPADQEPVIIALDDPMRVSRSAR
;
A
#
# COMPACT_ATOMS: atom_id res chain seq x y z
N MET A 1 -37.63 31.99 -16.49
CA MET A 1 -38.77 32.86 -16.86
C MET A 1 -40.00 31.98 -17.05
N ASN A 2 -41.06 32.31 -16.29
CA ASN A 2 -42.48 31.99 -16.48
C ASN A 2 -42.92 30.52 -16.67
N SER A 3 -43.57 29.82 -15.72
CA SER A 3 -44.83 30.06 -14.97
C SER A 3 -46.10 29.46 -15.62
N HIS A 4 -46.85 28.72 -14.80
CA HIS A 4 -48.31 28.46 -14.80
C HIS A 4 -48.91 27.22 -15.51
N LEU A 5 -49.16 26.19 -14.69
CA LEU A 5 -50.45 25.58 -14.29
C LEU A 5 -51.72 25.66 -15.18
N LEU A 6 -52.47 24.52 -15.11
CA LEU A 6 -53.94 24.30 -15.03
C LEU A 6 -54.69 23.77 -16.30
N PRO A 7 -55.86 23.09 -16.15
CA PRO A 7 -56.02 21.63 -16.15
C PRO A 7 -56.98 21.11 -17.26
N ILE A 8 -57.10 19.80 -17.48
CA ILE A 8 -58.17 19.26 -18.34
C ILE A 8 -58.90 18.08 -17.68
N SER A 9 -60.19 18.33 -17.48
CA SER A 9 -61.28 17.43 -17.11
C SER A 9 -61.72 16.61 -18.32
N PHE A 10 -62.03 15.31 -18.16
CA PHE A 10 -62.76 14.54 -19.17
C PHE A 10 -64.10 14.07 -18.61
N ALA A 11 -65.16 14.59 -19.22
CA ALA A 11 -66.55 14.22 -18.98
C ALA A 11 -66.89 12.99 -19.84
N ALA A 12 -67.41 11.94 -19.21
CA ALA A 12 -67.90 10.75 -19.89
C ALA A 12 -69.37 10.92 -20.30
N MET A 13 -69.65 10.52 -21.53
CA MET A 13 -70.88 10.69 -22.28
C MET A 13 -71.99 9.76 -21.76
N LEU A 14 -73.18 10.35 -21.63
CA LEU A 14 -74.43 9.75 -21.17
C LEU A 14 -75.15 9.04 -22.33
N THR A 15 -75.42 7.74 -22.22
CA THR A 15 -76.40 7.03 -23.05
C THR A 15 -77.53 6.47 -22.17
N LEU A 16 -78.73 7.02 -22.36
CA LEU A 16 -79.98 6.57 -21.75
C LEU A 16 -80.52 5.34 -22.49
N SER A 17 -80.82 4.27 -21.76
CA SER A 17 -81.85 3.30 -22.13
C SER A 17 -82.83 3.14 -20.95
N LEU A 18 -84.11 3.45 -21.19
CA LEU A 18 -85.21 3.17 -20.27
C LEU A 18 -85.72 1.74 -20.52
N SER A 19 -85.92 0.96 -19.46
CA SER A 19 -86.88 -0.14 -19.43
C SER A 19 -87.29 -0.49 -18.00
N ALA A 20 -88.51 -0.09 -17.67
CA ALA A 20 -89.52 -0.64 -16.75
C ALA A 20 -89.13 -1.40 -15.46
N CYS A 21 -89.79 -0.99 -14.38
CA CYS A 21 -89.85 -1.60 -13.06
C CYS A 21 -90.31 -3.08 -13.05
N SER A 22 -89.63 -3.90 -12.26
CA SER A 22 -90.31 -4.83 -11.35
C SER A 22 -89.68 -4.71 -9.97
N ASP A 23 -90.51 -4.36 -9.00
CA ASP A 23 -90.18 -4.25 -7.58
C ASP A 23 -89.97 -5.67 -7.01
N SER A 24 -88.72 -6.01 -6.71
CA SER A 24 -88.37 -7.15 -5.88
C SER A 24 -87.17 -6.74 -5.03
N GLY A 25 -87.39 -6.68 -3.72
CA GLY A 25 -86.40 -6.23 -2.74
C GLY A 25 -85.06 -6.96 -2.92
N SER A 26 -84.08 -6.24 -3.46
CA SER A 26 -82.71 -6.71 -3.57
C SER A 26 -81.93 -6.11 -2.41
N THR A 27 -81.78 -6.89 -1.35
CA THR A 27 -80.74 -6.66 -0.36
C THR A 27 -79.40 -6.83 -1.05
N THR A 28 -78.82 -5.75 -1.57
CA THR A 28 -77.40 -5.76 -1.97
C THR A 28 -76.61 -6.13 -0.71
N PRO A 29 -75.92 -7.28 -0.67
CA PRO A 29 -75.06 -7.58 0.47
C PRO A 29 -73.95 -6.53 0.45
N VAL A 30 -73.87 -5.73 1.50
CA VAL A 30 -72.67 -4.94 1.78
C VAL A 30 -71.54 -5.96 1.83
N SER A 31 -70.58 -5.85 0.90
CA SER A 31 -69.41 -6.73 0.93
C SER A 31 -68.78 -6.60 2.33
N PRO A 32 -68.50 -7.71 3.04
CA PRO A 32 -67.89 -7.61 4.36
C PRO A 32 -66.59 -6.79 4.23
N PRO A 33 -66.25 -5.96 5.22
CA PRO A 33 -64.96 -5.28 5.21
C PRO A 33 -63.87 -6.35 4.99
N PRO A 34 -62.84 -6.04 4.18
CA PRO A 34 -61.75 -7.00 3.97
C PRO A 34 -61.24 -7.46 5.34
N PRO A 35 -60.93 -8.75 5.51
CA PRO A 35 -60.36 -9.23 6.76
C PRO A 35 -59.11 -8.39 7.08
N PRO A 36 -58.87 -8.08 8.37
CA PRO A 36 -57.64 -7.38 8.74
C PRO A 36 -56.46 -8.17 8.17
N PRO A 37 -55.40 -7.49 7.69
CA PRO A 37 -54.19 -8.17 7.26
C PRO A 37 -53.70 -9.09 8.40
N PRO A 38 -53.08 -10.23 8.07
CA PRO A 38 -52.47 -11.08 9.09
C PRO A 38 -51.56 -10.24 10.00
N SER A 39 -51.57 -10.54 11.29
CA SER A 39 -50.68 -9.87 12.25
C SER A 39 -49.26 -10.39 12.01
N ASN A 40 -48.31 -9.48 11.90
CA ASN A 40 -46.88 -9.82 11.80
C ASN A 40 -46.40 -10.53 13.07
N SER A 41 -45.48 -11.48 12.91
CA SER A 41 -44.71 -12.11 13.98
C SER A 41 -43.25 -11.74 13.80
N ALA A 42 -42.65 -11.07 14.79
CA ALA A 42 -41.24 -10.71 14.73
C ALA A 42 -40.33 -11.93 14.47
N PRO A 43 -39.20 -11.76 13.76
CA PRO A 43 -38.23 -12.83 13.57
C PRO A 43 -37.64 -13.28 14.91
N VAL A 44 -37.27 -14.55 14.99
CA VAL A 44 -36.48 -15.11 16.09
C VAL A 44 -35.04 -15.18 15.65
N VAL A 45 -34.16 -14.50 16.39
CA VAL A 45 -32.74 -14.33 16.08
C VAL A 45 -31.89 -14.88 17.23
N ASP A 46 -30.91 -15.70 16.89
CA ASP A 46 -29.80 -16.14 17.74
C ASP A 46 -28.51 -15.93 16.94
N ALA A 47 -27.63 -15.03 17.39
CA ALA A 47 -26.38 -14.68 16.73
C ALA A 47 -25.35 -15.82 16.75
N GLY A 48 -25.61 -16.88 17.51
CA GLY A 48 -24.74 -18.02 17.70
C GLY A 48 -24.01 -17.97 19.05
N ALA A 49 -23.36 -19.08 19.40
CA ALA A 49 -22.59 -19.17 20.63
C ALA A 49 -21.26 -18.41 20.53
N ASP A 50 -20.81 -17.83 21.64
CA ASP A 50 -19.49 -17.19 21.76
C ASP A 50 -18.37 -18.13 21.27
N GLN A 51 -17.38 -17.54 20.59
CA GLN A 51 -16.27 -18.28 19.99
C GLN A 51 -14.94 -17.91 20.66
N SER A 52 -13.98 -18.83 20.64
CA SER A 52 -12.60 -18.56 21.06
C SER A 52 -11.68 -19.07 19.97
N VAL A 53 -10.85 -18.17 19.43
CA VAL A 53 -10.00 -18.41 18.26
C VAL A 53 -8.61 -17.84 18.50
N ALA A 54 -7.63 -18.33 17.76
CA ALA A 54 -6.35 -17.63 17.67
C ALA A 54 -6.46 -16.45 16.69
N GLU A 55 -5.56 -15.47 16.80
CA GLU A 55 -5.39 -14.48 15.73
C GLU A 55 -5.06 -15.14 14.38
N ASP A 56 -5.36 -14.42 13.29
CA ASP A 56 -5.25 -14.87 11.89
C ASP A 56 -6.10 -16.09 11.51
N GLU A 57 -6.91 -16.64 12.42
CA GLU A 57 -7.86 -17.70 12.09
C GLU A 57 -9.10 -17.15 11.40
N MET A 58 -9.57 -17.86 10.36
CA MET A 58 -10.85 -17.59 9.73
C MET A 58 -11.99 -17.99 10.66
N VAL A 59 -12.84 -17.03 11.01
CA VAL A 59 -14.01 -17.18 11.87
C VAL A 59 -15.27 -17.17 11.01
N GLN A 60 -16.08 -18.22 11.13
CA GLN A 60 -17.40 -18.30 10.50
C GLN A 60 -18.49 -17.98 11.53
N LEU A 61 -19.31 -16.96 11.27
CA LEU A 61 -20.51 -16.69 12.06
C LEU A 61 -21.66 -17.55 11.54
N SER A 62 -22.36 -18.24 12.45
CA SER A 62 -23.41 -19.21 12.12
C SER A 62 -24.66 -18.96 12.97
N PRO A 63 -25.41 -17.88 12.71
CA PRO A 63 -26.62 -17.59 13.47
C PRO A 63 -27.73 -18.58 13.17
N THR A 64 -28.75 -18.62 14.02
CA THR A 64 -30.01 -19.29 13.73
C THR A 64 -31.12 -18.24 13.66
N VAL A 65 -31.74 -18.14 12.49
CA VAL A 65 -32.81 -17.17 12.23
C VAL A 65 -34.05 -17.90 11.74
N SER A 66 -35.22 -17.51 12.24
CA SER A 66 -36.50 -18.04 11.75
C SER A 66 -37.59 -16.99 11.79
N ASP A 67 -38.50 -17.06 10.82
CA ASP A 67 -39.68 -16.22 10.74
C ASP A 67 -40.94 -17.08 10.61
N ALA A 68 -41.98 -16.78 11.38
CA ALA A 68 -43.18 -17.60 11.43
C ALA A 68 -44.11 -17.36 10.24
N ASP A 69 -44.01 -16.18 9.63
CA ASP A 69 -44.83 -15.74 8.50
C ASP A 69 -44.16 -16.06 7.14
N ASN A 70 -42.89 -16.49 7.17
CA ASN A 70 -41.99 -16.72 6.02
C ASN A 70 -41.76 -15.45 5.22
N ASP A 71 -41.65 -14.32 5.91
CA ASP A 71 -41.27 -13.05 5.30
C ASP A 71 -39.82 -13.05 4.82
N THR A 72 -39.50 -12.15 3.89
CA THR A 72 -38.13 -11.98 3.40
C THR A 72 -37.32 -11.25 4.45
N LEU A 73 -36.22 -11.86 4.89
CA LEU A 73 -35.36 -11.31 5.93
C LEU A 73 -34.19 -10.53 5.34
N THR A 74 -33.83 -9.44 6.01
CA THR A 74 -32.61 -8.67 5.76
C THR A 74 -31.72 -8.73 7.00
N TYR A 75 -30.41 -8.83 6.78
CA TYR A 75 -29.41 -9.03 7.83
C TYR A 75 -28.45 -7.84 7.85
N SER A 76 -27.95 -7.51 9.03
CA SER A 76 -26.88 -6.54 9.20
C SER A 76 -26.05 -6.92 10.42
N TRP A 77 -24.79 -7.23 10.17
CA TRP A 77 -23.78 -7.45 11.20
C TRP A 77 -23.02 -6.16 11.46
N SER A 78 -22.76 -5.86 12.73
CA SER A 78 -21.93 -4.73 13.12
C SER A 78 -21.01 -5.08 14.28
N ARG A 79 -19.76 -4.61 14.22
CA ARG A 79 -18.83 -4.66 15.35
C ARG A 79 -19.14 -3.51 16.32
N THR A 80 -19.51 -3.85 17.54
CA THR A 80 -19.86 -2.89 18.60
C THR A 80 -18.67 -2.51 19.48
N SER A 81 -17.71 -3.43 19.68
CA SER A 81 -16.45 -3.20 20.38
C SER A 81 -15.36 -4.19 19.97
N GLY A 82 -14.11 -3.90 20.33
CA GLY A 82 -12.95 -4.72 20.03
C GLY A 82 -12.13 -4.21 18.85
N PRO A 83 -11.01 -4.87 18.51
CA PRO A 83 -10.16 -4.54 17.36
C PRO A 83 -10.92 -4.51 16.03
N TYR A 84 -10.36 -3.84 15.02
CA TYR A 84 -10.97 -3.77 13.68
C TYR A 84 -10.81 -5.09 12.94
N MET A 85 -11.77 -5.37 12.07
CA MET A 85 -11.81 -6.53 11.19
C MET A 85 -12.81 -6.22 10.07
N GLN A 86 -12.67 -6.89 8.92
CA GLN A 86 -13.61 -6.78 7.80
C GLN A 86 -14.41 -8.07 7.59
N PHE A 87 -15.73 -7.94 7.47
CA PHE A 87 -16.61 -9.07 7.16
C PHE A 87 -16.51 -9.38 5.67
N SER A 88 -16.65 -10.66 5.31
CA SER A 88 -16.81 -11.09 3.92
C SER A 88 -17.99 -10.38 3.23
N ASP A 89 -19.09 -10.21 3.96
CA ASP A 89 -20.23 -9.36 3.61
C ASP A 89 -21.08 -9.17 4.89
N SER A 90 -21.19 -7.95 5.40
CA SER A 90 -21.96 -7.71 6.64
C SER A 90 -23.48 -7.86 6.48
N MET A 91 -23.99 -8.02 5.25
CA MET A 91 -25.42 -8.07 4.92
C MET A 91 -25.96 -9.49 4.65
N ILE A 92 -25.12 -10.52 4.73
CA ILE A 92 -25.55 -11.92 4.61
C ILE A 92 -25.80 -12.55 5.98
N GLU A 93 -26.57 -13.65 5.99
CA GLU A 93 -26.91 -14.39 7.21
C GLU A 93 -25.65 -14.88 7.94
N ALA A 94 -24.75 -15.55 7.24
CA ALA A 94 -23.58 -16.22 7.81
C ALA A 94 -22.26 -15.72 7.19
N PRO A 95 -21.79 -14.52 7.58
CA PRO A 95 -20.51 -14.00 7.12
C PRO A 95 -19.33 -14.70 7.78
N ASN A 96 -18.16 -14.54 7.19
CA ASN A 96 -16.88 -14.86 7.82
C ASN A 96 -15.98 -13.63 7.91
N PHE A 97 -14.95 -13.71 8.74
CA PHE A 97 -13.88 -12.72 8.85
C PHE A 97 -12.58 -13.42 9.30
N ILE A 98 -11.44 -12.74 9.17
CA ILE A 98 -10.17 -13.19 9.76
C ILE A 98 -9.99 -12.51 11.11
N ALA A 99 -9.71 -13.28 12.16
CA ALA A 99 -9.43 -12.73 13.48
C ALA A 99 -8.20 -11.81 13.43
N PRO A 100 -8.28 -10.57 13.96
CA PRO A 100 -7.18 -9.61 13.87
C PRO A 100 -5.99 -10.04 14.73
N ASP A 101 -4.80 -9.58 14.35
CA ASP A 101 -3.57 -9.62 15.16
C ASP A 101 -3.80 -8.85 16.48
N VAL A 102 -3.41 -9.45 17.61
CA VAL A 102 -3.62 -8.88 18.94
C VAL A 102 -2.42 -9.13 19.85
N ALA A 103 -1.79 -8.07 20.35
CA ALA A 103 -0.66 -8.21 21.30
C ALA A 103 -1.00 -8.90 22.64
N SER A 104 -2.29 -9.05 22.97
CA SER A 104 -2.81 -9.73 24.16
C SER A 104 -4.25 -10.20 23.93
N PRO A 105 -4.80 -11.12 24.72
CA PRO A 105 -6.19 -11.57 24.52
C PRO A 105 -7.18 -10.40 24.46
N GLN A 106 -8.00 -10.34 23.40
CA GLN A 106 -9.03 -9.32 23.18
C GLN A 106 -10.39 -9.96 22.89
N ASP A 107 -11.47 -9.27 23.25
CA ASP A 107 -12.82 -9.65 22.88
C ASP A 107 -13.36 -8.72 21.78
N ILE A 108 -13.95 -9.31 20.74
CA ILE A 108 -14.72 -8.60 19.72
C ILE A 108 -16.20 -8.92 19.92
N VAL A 109 -17.03 -7.89 20.00
CA VAL A 109 -18.48 -8.06 20.21
C VAL A 109 -19.22 -7.63 18.95
N PHE A 110 -19.98 -8.56 18.38
CA PHE A 110 -20.82 -8.32 17.21
C PHE A 110 -22.29 -8.28 17.57
N GLU A 111 -23.05 -7.41 16.90
CA GLU A 111 -24.52 -7.41 16.92
C GLU A 111 -25.05 -7.79 15.54
N LEU A 112 -25.89 -8.82 15.50
CA LEU A 112 -26.71 -9.18 14.35
C LEU A 112 -28.06 -8.51 14.48
N SER A 113 -28.45 -7.73 13.48
CA SER A 113 -29.79 -7.18 13.32
C SER A 113 -30.52 -7.86 12.16
N VAL A 114 -31.71 -8.41 12.40
CA VAL A 114 -32.55 -9.04 11.37
C VAL A 114 -33.90 -8.35 11.28
N SER A 115 -34.34 -8.00 10.07
CA SER A 115 -35.65 -7.41 9.82
C SER A 115 -36.47 -8.18 8.80
N ASP A 116 -37.76 -8.37 9.10
CA ASP A 116 -38.80 -8.91 8.20
C ASP A 116 -39.47 -7.83 7.31
N GLY A 117 -39.00 -6.57 7.40
CA GLY A 117 -39.59 -5.40 6.73
C GLY A 117 -40.65 -4.66 7.54
N THR A 118 -41.08 -5.19 8.69
CA THR A 118 -42.03 -4.58 9.63
C THR A 118 -41.40 -4.36 11.01
N GLU A 119 -40.74 -5.38 11.56
CA GLU A 119 -40.02 -5.38 12.83
C GLU A 119 -38.53 -5.72 12.62
N THR A 120 -37.72 -5.43 13.64
CA THR A 120 -36.27 -5.70 13.65
C THR A 120 -35.89 -6.25 15.02
N VAL A 121 -35.18 -7.38 15.04
CA VAL A 121 -34.69 -8.04 16.25
C VAL A 121 -33.17 -8.12 16.19
N THR A 122 -32.52 -7.87 17.32
CA THR A 122 -31.07 -7.96 17.44
C THR A 122 -30.65 -9.04 18.43
N ASP A 123 -29.48 -9.63 18.20
CA ASP A 123 -28.77 -10.48 19.15
C ASP A 123 -27.25 -10.29 19.01
N SER A 124 -26.48 -10.64 20.04
CA SER A 124 -25.04 -10.40 20.10
C SER A 124 -24.22 -11.67 20.33
N ILE A 125 -23.03 -11.71 19.76
CA ILE A 125 -22.03 -12.78 19.93
C ILE A 125 -20.67 -12.17 20.29
N THR A 126 -19.94 -12.83 21.19
CA THR A 126 -18.55 -12.46 21.53
C THR A 126 -17.57 -13.44 20.90
N VAL A 127 -16.52 -12.91 20.28
CA VAL A 127 -15.38 -13.68 19.79
C VAL A 127 -14.14 -13.27 20.57
N SER A 128 -13.62 -14.19 21.38
CA SER A 128 -12.37 -14.02 22.13
C SER A 128 -11.18 -14.44 21.27
N VAL A 129 -10.29 -13.50 20.95
CA VAL A 129 -9.10 -13.72 20.14
C VAL A 129 -7.89 -13.81 21.06
N SER A 130 -7.04 -14.83 20.85
CA SER A 130 -5.79 -15.01 21.59
C SER A 130 -4.58 -14.84 20.67
N PRO A 131 -3.50 -14.16 21.12
CA PRO A 131 -2.25 -14.07 20.36
C PRO A 131 -1.65 -15.44 20.08
N VAL A 132 -0.98 -15.57 18.94
CA VAL A 132 -0.02 -16.63 18.67
C VAL A 132 1.40 -16.12 18.90
N PRO A 133 2.36 -16.97 19.31
CA PRO A 133 3.75 -16.55 19.36
C PRO A 133 4.25 -16.16 17.97
N GLU A 134 4.71 -14.90 17.83
CA GLU A 134 5.36 -14.43 16.61
C GLU A 134 6.49 -15.38 16.19
N ASN A 135 6.62 -15.59 14.89
CA ASN A 135 7.76 -16.33 14.36
C ASN A 135 9.04 -15.49 14.50
N GLN A 136 10.19 -16.16 14.50
CA GLN A 136 11.49 -15.52 14.75
C GLN A 136 11.82 -14.42 13.73
N LEU A 137 11.39 -14.55 12.48
CA LEU A 137 11.67 -13.55 11.45
C LEU A 137 10.90 -12.27 11.72
N VAL A 138 9.60 -12.35 12.01
CA VAL A 138 8.77 -11.20 12.43
C VAL A 138 9.38 -10.53 13.65
N SER A 139 9.69 -11.27 14.72
CA SER A 139 10.27 -10.63 15.91
C SER A 139 11.65 -10.01 15.64
N THR A 140 12.40 -10.48 14.64
CA THR A 140 13.70 -9.89 14.28
C THR A 140 13.54 -8.64 13.42
N THR A 141 12.60 -8.66 12.49
CA THR A 141 12.36 -7.54 11.58
C THR A 141 11.70 -6.37 12.32
N PHE A 142 10.76 -6.66 13.22
CA PHE A 142 10.03 -5.68 14.02
C PHE A 142 10.69 -5.33 15.37
N ASN A 143 11.96 -5.64 15.62
CA ASN A 143 12.58 -5.34 16.92
C ASN A 143 12.97 -3.87 17.15
N GLY A 144 12.74 -2.97 16.17
CA GLY A 144 13.04 -1.55 16.30
C GLY A 144 14.51 -1.14 16.26
N ALA A 145 15.42 -2.04 15.89
CA ALA A 145 16.84 -1.73 15.77
C ALA A 145 17.08 -0.77 14.60
N LEU A 146 17.93 0.23 14.83
CA LEU A 146 18.42 1.18 13.83
C LEU A 146 19.93 1.29 13.95
N THR A 147 20.63 1.31 12.84
CA THR A 147 22.07 1.52 12.81
C THR A 147 22.38 2.51 11.71
N ALA A 148 22.71 3.73 12.12
CA ALA A 148 23.04 4.82 11.22
C ALA A 148 21.94 5.11 10.17
N ALA A 149 20.67 4.96 10.57
CA ALA A 149 19.51 5.25 9.74
C ALA A 149 19.62 6.66 9.14
N ASP A 150 19.72 6.71 7.82
CA ASP A 150 20.37 7.81 7.10
C ASP A 150 19.37 8.70 6.38
N TYR A 151 18.14 8.84 6.86
CA TYR A 151 17.26 9.90 6.37
C TYR A 151 16.36 10.43 7.47
N TRP A 152 16.48 11.74 7.76
CA TRP A 152 15.45 12.47 8.47
C TRP A 152 15.30 13.93 8.07
N ALA A 153 14.05 14.44 8.10
CA ALA A 153 13.73 15.86 7.92
C ALA A 153 13.58 16.60 9.27
N GLU A 154 13.57 17.94 9.28
CA GLU A 154 13.50 18.72 10.53
C GLU A 154 12.33 18.30 11.44
N ASP A 155 11.15 18.04 10.86
CA ASP A 155 9.96 17.59 11.56
C ASP A 155 9.52 16.18 11.11
N PRO A 156 8.94 15.38 12.03
CA PRO A 156 8.33 14.09 11.68
C PRO A 156 7.06 14.30 10.86
N MET A 157 6.94 13.62 9.73
CA MET A 157 5.78 13.66 8.84
C MET A 157 5.67 12.36 8.03
N ILE A 158 4.50 12.17 7.41
CA ILE A 158 4.30 11.16 6.37
C ILE A 158 4.63 11.83 5.04
N LEU A 159 5.62 11.29 4.34
CA LEU A 159 6.06 11.76 3.03
C LEU A 159 5.15 11.23 1.91
N SER A 160 4.75 9.96 2.01
CA SER A 160 3.78 9.34 1.10
C SER A 160 3.03 8.19 1.76
N ALA A 161 1.81 7.94 1.29
CA ALA A 161 0.99 6.78 1.65
C ALA A 161 -0.03 6.46 0.54
N GLY A 162 0.39 6.62 -0.72
CA GLY A 162 -0.46 6.32 -1.87
C GLY A 162 -0.48 4.83 -2.15
N MET A 163 -1.64 4.31 -2.57
CA MET A 163 -1.74 2.93 -3.05
C MET A 163 -0.68 2.68 -4.13
N GLY A 164 0.12 1.64 -3.94
CA GLY A 164 1.14 1.23 -4.90
C GLY A 164 0.54 0.40 -6.03
N PHE A 165 -0.24 -0.63 -5.70
CA PHE A 165 -0.84 -1.55 -6.68
C PHE A 165 -1.92 -2.43 -6.05
N ASP A 166 -2.79 -2.97 -6.90
CA ASP A 166 -3.97 -3.77 -6.52
C ASP A 166 -3.76 -5.28 -6.72
N ASN A 167 -4.20 -6.07 -5.73
CA ASN A 167 -4.50 -7.51 -5.81
C ASN A 167 -3.35 -8.49 -6.15
N ILE A 168 -2.08 -8.09 -6.04
CA ILE A 168 -0.92 -8.92 -6.43
C ILE A 168 -0.06 -9.42 -5.27
N ILE A 169 -0.49 -9.20 -4.01
CA ILE A 169 0.19 -9.71 -2.82
C ILE A 169 -0.46 -10.99 -2.31
N ALA A 170 0.38 -11.91 -1.84
CA ALA A 170 -0.02 -13.17 -1.23
C ALA A 170 -0.93 -14.04 -2.12
N ILE A 171 -0.58 -14.16 -3.41
CA ILE A 171 -1.27 -15.10 -4.32
C ILE A 171 -0.92 -16.54 -3.91
N PRO A 172 -1.89 -17.45 -3.71
CA PRO A 172 -1.64 -18.80 -3.23
C PRO A 172 -0.72 -19.64 -4.13
N GLU A 173 -0.85 -19.51 -5.46
CA GLU A 173 0.01 -20.20 -6.43
C GLU A 173 0.41 -19.26 -7.57
N ILE A 174 1.72 -19.12 -7.78
CA ILE A 174 2.27 -18.24 -8.82
C ILE A 174 2.33 -19.00 -10.15
N THR A 175 1.28 -18.81 -10.94
CA THR A 175 1.19 -19.27 -12.33
C THR A 175 0.87 -18.08 -13.24
N GLU A 176 1.21 -18.15 -14.53
CA GLU A 176 0.87 -17.10 -15.50
C GLU A 176 -0.63 -16.74 -15.45
N SER A 177 -1.51 -17.74 -15.36
CA SER A 177 -2.96 -17.52 -15.27
C SER A 177 -3.34 -16.79 -13.99
N ALA A 178 -2.86 -17.25 -12.84
CA ALA A 178 -3.19 -16.62 -11.56
C ALA A 178 -2.67 -15.18 -11.47
N VAL A 179 -1.45 -14.94 -11.95
CA VAL A 179 -0.86 -13.61 -12.01
C VAL A 179 -1.66 -12.71 -12.94
N ARG A 180 -2.05 -13.21 -14.11
CA ARG A 180 -2.91 -12.44 -15.04
C ARG A 180 -4.28 -12.14 -14.45
N ASP A 181 -4.90 -13.10 -13.78
CA ASP A 181 -6.23 -12.95 -13.15
C ASP A 181 -6.19 -11.92 -12.01
N ALA A 182 -5.06 -11.85 -11.30
CA ALA A 182 -4.74 -10.81 -10.32
C ALA A 182 -4.28 -9.47 -10.95
N GLY A 183 -4.17 -9.40 -12.28
CA GLY A 183 -3.72 -8.20 -13.01
C GLY A 183 -2.21 -7.91 -12.94
N GLY A 184 -1.39 -8.87 -12.50
CA GLY A 184 0.07 -8.74 -12.54
C GLY A 184 0.66 -8.87 -13.94
N ALA A 185 1.93 -8.48 -14.08
CA ALA A 185 2.71 -8.76 -15.29
C ALA A 185 3.55 -10.03 -15.13
N TRP A 186 3.86 -10.69 -16.26
CA TRP A 186 4.53 -11.98 -16.29
C TRP A 186 5.46 -12.09 -17.50
N VAL A 187 6.66 -12.61 -17.30
CA VAL A 187 7.57 -13.01 -18.37
C VAL A 187 8.02 -14.44 -18.11
N GLY A 188 7.50 -15.37 -18.91
CA GLY A 188 7.60 -16.81 -18.62
C GLY A 188 9.00 -17.41 -18.77
N SER A 189 9.88 -16.78 -19.54
CA SER A 189 11.25 -17.27 -19.77
C SER A 189 12.19 -16.13 -20.15
N VAL A 190 12.94 -15.63 -19.18
CA VAL A 190 14.03 -14.69 -19.38
C VAL A 190 15.33 -15.46 -19.43
N GLN A 191 16.02 -15.38 -20.57
CA GLN A 191 17.34 -16.01 -20.75
C GLN A 191 18.42 -15.08 -20.20
N CYS A 192 19.04 -15.48 -19.09
CA CYS A 192 20.08 -14.72 -18.43
C CYS A 192 21.43 -14.91 -19.13
N THR A 193 22.31 -13.90 -19.04
CA THR A 193 23.65 -13.95 -19.63
C THR A 193 24.51 -15.06 -19.03
N ASN A 194 24.29 -15.39 -17.75
CA ASN A 194 24.95 -16.49 -17.05
C ASN A 194 24.45 -17.89 -17.50
N GLY A 195 23.43 -17.97 -18.35
CA GLY A 195 22.84 -19.22 -18.86
C GLY A 195 21.62 -19.72 -18.07
N ASP A 196 21.23 -19.02 -17.00
CA ASP A 196 20.00 -19.32 -16.27
C ASP A 196 18.76 -18.93 -17.08
N ASN A 197 17.63 -19.51 -16.68
CA ASN A 197 16.33 -19.17 -17.23
C ASN A 197 15.37 -18.92 -16.08
N VAL A 198 14.92 -17.68 -15.95
CA VAL A 198 14.06 -17.25 -14.85
C VAL A 198 12.69 -16.83 -15.35
N THR A 199 11.71 -16.86 -14.45
CA THR A 199 10.40 -16.28 -14.67
C THR A 199 10.32 -15.01 -13.84
N LEU A 200 9.88 -13.92 -14.45
CA LEU A 200 9.65 -12.65 -13.76
C LEU A 200 8.15 -12.42 -13.61
N THR A 201 7.76 -11.90 -12.46
CA THR A 201 6.37 -11.55 -12.15
C THR A 201 6.33 -10.38 -11.19
N THR A 202 5.24 -9.60 -11.25
CA THR A 202 4.95 -8.55 -10.24
C THR A 202 4.29 -9.12 -9.00
N ALA A 203 3.76 -10.34 -9.07
CA ALA A 203 3.02 -10.94 -7.97
C ALA A 203 3.91 -11.61 -6.92
N THR A 204 3.49 -11.54 -5.66
CA THR A 204 4.17 -12.15 -4.53
C THR A 204 3.40 -13.38 -4.04
N PRO A 205 4.05 -14.54 -3.84
CA PRO A 205 3.37 -15.73 -3.32
C PRO A 205 2.98 -15.58 -1.85
N GLN A 206 1.87 -16.19 -1.44
CA GLN A 206 1.41 -16.22 -0.04
C GLN A 206 2.50 -16.70 0.93
N ASP A 207 3.14 -17.84 0.61
CA ASP A 207 4.22 -18.41 1.43
C ASP A 207 5.43 -17.46 1.58
N GLY A 208 5.65 -16.56 0.61
CA GLY A 208 6.72 -15.58 0.64
C GLY A 208 6.48 -14.45 1.65
N THR A 209 5.22 -14.16 1.96
CA THR A 209 4.83 -13.09 2.91
C THR A 209 4.58 -13.60 4.32
N ALA A 210 4.12 -14.84 4.48
CA ALA A 210 3.59 -15.38 5.74
C ALA A 210 4.57 -15.33 6.94
N ASN A 211 5.88 -15.26 6.71
CA ASN A 211 6.88 -15.27 7.78
C ASN A 211 7.47 -13.89 8.09
N VAL A 212 7.01 -12.83 7.42
CA VAL A 212 7.63 -11.50 7.46
C VAL A 212 6.61 -10.36 7.66
N ILE A 213 5.36 -10.72 7.91
CA ILE A 213 4.25 -9.80 8.16
C ILE A 213 3.74 -9.94 9.60
N LYS A 214 3.16 -8.87 10.14
CA LYS A 214 2.17 -8.94 11.23
C LYS A 214 0.77 -8.89 10.60
N GLY A 215 -0.15 -9.72 11.08
CA GLY A 215 -1.47 -9.93 10.46
C GLY A 215 -1.48 -10.90 9.28
N HIS A 216 -2.54 -10.82 8.47
CA HIS A 216 -2.83 -11.74 7.38
C HIS A 216 -2.81 -11.07 6.01
N SER A 217 -2.43 -11.81 4.98
CA SER A 217 -2.51 -11.33 3.61
C SER A 217 -2.99 -12.42 2.64
N ALA A 218 -3.92 -12.05 1.76
CA ALA A 218 -4.40 -12.90 0.68
C ALA A 218 -5.01 -12.04 -0.43
N PHE A 219 -4.38 -12.02 -1.61
CA PHE A 219 -4.85 -11.21 -2.75
C PHE A 219 -4.96 -9.71 -2.42
N ASP A 220 -4.03 -9.23 -1.59
CA ASP A 220 -4.07 -7.85 -1.11
C ASP A 220 -3.45 -6.87 -2.12
N ASP A 221 -3.84 -5.61 -1.94
CA ASP A 221 -3.16 -4.44 -2.47
C ASP A 221 -1.85 -4.20 -1.71
N GLY A 222 -0.88 -3.55 -2.35
CA GLY A 222 0.36 -3.11 -1.71
C GLY A 222 0.40 -1.59 -1.59
N LEU A 223 0.65 -1.09 -0.37
CA LEU A 223 0.70 0.35 -0.09
C LEU A 223 1.89 0.66 0.85
N PRO A 224 2.99 1.23 0.32
CA PRO A 224 4.11 1.70 1.11
C PRO A 224 3.82 3.07 1.75
N ILE A 225 4.08 3.18 3.04
CA ILE A 225 3.99 4.41 3.83
C ILE A 225 5.41 4.85 4.14
N VAL A 226 5.79 6.02 3.64
CA VAL A 226 7.14 6.57 3.79
C VAL A 226 7.09 7.69 4.81
N PHE A 227 7.89 7.59 5.86
CA PHE A 227 8.01 8.58 6.91
C PHE A 227 9.26 9.43 6.74
N SER A 228 9.19 10.69 7.16
CA SER A 228 10.38 11.53 7.19
C SER A 228 11.36 11.08 8.25
N TRP A 229 10.97 10.29 9.25
CA TRP A 229 11.84 9.76 10.32
C TRP A 229 11.75 8.24 10.35
N PRO A 230 12.83 7.52 10.70
CA PRO A 230 12.78 6.07 10.89
C PRO A 230 11.73 5.64 11.90
N VAL A 231 11.11 4.49 11.67
CA VAL A 231 10.03 3.92 12.47
C VAL A 231 10.61 2.99 13.54
N ALA A 232 10.17 3.14 14.80
CA ALA A 232 10.39 2.16 15.84
C ALA A 232 9.43 0.97 15.60
N LEU A 233 9.82 0.06 14.71
CA LEU A 233 8.94 -0.99 14.17
C LEU A 233 8.32 -1.90 15.23
N GLU A 234 8.89 -2.01 16.44
CA GLU A 234 8.25 -2.80 17.51
C GLU A 234 6.95 -2.18 18.02
N THR A 235 6.73 -0.90 17.69
CA THR A 235 5.49 -0.17 17.96
C THR A 235 4.52 -0.18 16.78
N ALA A 236 4.88 -0.73 15.62
CA ALA A 236 3.98 -0.75 14.48
C ALA A 236 2.98 -1.91 14.57
N ASP A 237 1.71 -1.59 14.35
CA ASP A 237 0.57 -2.48 14.30
C ASP A 237 -0.37 -2.11 13.13
N VAL A 238 -1.16 -3.07 12.64
CA VAL A 238 -2.15 -2.81 11.58
C VAL A 238 -3.16 -1.72 11.98
N SER A 239 -3.48 -1.62 13.27
CA SER A 239 -4.46 -0.66 13.78
C SER A 239 -3.95 0.78 13.88
N ASP A 240 -2.66 1.03 13.71
CA ASP A 240 -2.10 2.39 13.62
C ASP A 240 -2.56 3.12 12.36
N PHE A 241 -2.84 2.39 11.27
CA PHE A 241 -2.96 2.94 9.92
C PHE A 241 -4.42 2.99 9.45
N GLN A 242 -5.10 4.10 9.74
CA GLN A 242 -6.49 4.31 9.30
C GLN A 242 -6.53 5.01 7.94
N PHE A 243 -7.03 4.32 6.92
CA PHE A 243 -7.24 4.91 5.59
C PHE A 243 -8.69 5.36 5.42
N THR A 244 -8.87 6.53 4.80
CA THR A 244 -10.16 6.95 4.24
C THR A 244 -10.11 6.82 2.72
N LEU A 245 -11.04 6.07 2.16
CA LEU A 245 -11.18 5.88 0.72
C LEU A 245 -11.92 7.07 0.08
N ASN A 246 -11.77 7.26 -1.23
CA ASN A 246 -12.53 8.25 -1.99
C ASN A 246 -14.07 8.04 -1.91
N THR A 247 -14.53 6.84 -1.55
CA THR A 247 -15.92 6.50 -1.26
C THR A 247 -16.42 7.04 0.10
N GLY A 248 -15.50 7.47 0.97
CA GLY A 248 -15.75 7.85 2.35
C GLY A 248 -15.70 6.68 3.35
N GLU A 249 -15.44 5.47 2.86
CA GLU A 249 -15.23 4.28 3.70
C GLU A 249 -13.90 4.41 4.48
N ILE A 250 -13.90 3.84 5.69
CA ILE A 250 -12.71 3.74 6.54
C ILE A 250 -12.26 2.30 6.56
N VAL A 251 -11.00 2.06 6.21
CA VAL A 251 -10.38 0.74 6.20
C VAL A 251 -9.04 0.77 6.95
N PHE A 252 -8.62 -0.41 7.39
CA PHE A 252 -7.32 -0.67 8.00
C PHE A 252 -6.63 -1.78 7.20
N PRO A 253 -5.29 -1.85 7.19
CA PRO A 253 -4.58 -2.94 6.56
C PRO A 253 -4.92 -4.29 7.20
N ASN A 254 -4.88 -5.34 6.38
CA ASN A 254 -4.92 -6.73 6.80
C ASN A 254 -3.56 -7.17 7.40
N ALA A 255 -2.47 -6.62 6.88
CA ALA A 255 -1.11 -6.89 7.35
C ALA A 255 -0.14 -5.72 7.15
N ILE A 256 0.98 -5.75 7.88
CA ILE A 256 2.12 -4.86 7.68
C ILE A 256 3.44 -5.62 7.59
N THR A 257 4.40 -5.07 6.87
CA THR A 257 5.80 -5.52 6.82
C THR A 257 6.74 -4.33 6.68
N LEU A 258 8.02 -4.54 6.96
CA LEU A 258 9.07 -3.63 6.52
C LEU A 258 9.74 -4.10 5.23
N LEU A 259 9.57 -5.34 4.79
CA LEU A 259 10.30 -5.82 3.62
C LEU A 259 9.78 -5.12 2.35
N PRO A 260 10.69 -4.77 1.41
CA PRO A 260 12.12 -5.12 1.37
C PRO A 260 13.09 -4.18 2.11
N ASN A 261 12.61 -3.19 2.87
CA ASN A 261 13.46 -2.27 3.65
C ASN A 261 14.04 -2.94 4.93
N TRP A 262 14.92 -3.93 4.77
CA TRP A 262 15.52 -4.69 5.88
C TRP A 262 16.82 -4.09 6.42
N GLU A 263 17.42 -3.13 5.72
CA GLU A 263 18.70 -2.53 6.10
C GLU A 263 18.50 -1.63 7.33
N LEU A 264 19.46 -1.65 8.25
CA LEU A 264 19.32 -0.90 9.50
C LEU A 264 19.56 0.60 9.29
N SER A 265 20.07 0.97 8.12
CA SER A 265 20.32 2.32 7.63
C SER A 265 19.09 3.01 7.01
N GLU A 266 17.92 2.34 6.92
CA GLU A 266 16.86 2.76 5.99
C GLU A 266 15.42 2.74 6.51
N ARG A 267 15.17 2.45 7.79
CA ARG A 267 13.83 2.07 8.29
C ARG A 267 12.73 3.15 8.33
N ASN A 268 12.56 3.95 7.29
CA ASN A 268 11.52 4.96 7.12
C ASN A 268 10.24 4.43 6.45
N VAL A 269 10.23 3.18 5.97
CA VAL A 269 9.10 2.64 5.20
C VAL A 269 8.43 1.50 5.94
N VAL A 270 7.11 1.59 6.06
CA VAL A 270 6.23 0.47 6.43
C VAL A 270 5.38 0.14 5.23
N VAL A 271 5.39 -1.10 4.78
CA VAL A 271 4.51 -1.58 3.71
C VAL A 271 3.28 -2.20 4.33
N THR A 272 2.12 -1.76 3.86
CA THR A 272 0.82 -2.25 4.31
C THR A 272 0.16 -3.06 3.21
N PHE A 273 -0.54 -4.12 3.60
CA PHE A 273 -1.32 -4.99 2.71
C PHE A 273 -2.76 -4.99 3.16
N GLY A 274 -3.70 -4.88 2.22
CA GLY A 274 -5.14 -4.93 2.50
C GLY A 274 -5.99 -4.60 1.30
N ASP A 275 -7.29 -4.41 1.53
CA ASP A 275 -8.25 -3.98 0.51
C ASP A 275 -8.36 -2.45 0.52
N PHE A 276 -7.50 -1.77 -0.24
CA PHE A 276 -7.45 -0.31 -0.27
C PHE A 276 -8.19 0.28 -1.48
N GLY A 277 -8.43 -0.49 -2.53
CA GLY A 277 -9.03 0.05 -3.73
C GLY A 277 -9.09 -0.87 -4.92
N ASN A 278 -8.99 -0.28 -6.10
CA ASN A 278 -9.00 -0.98 -7.37
C ASN A 278 -8.18 -0.20 -8.41
N ARG A 279 -8.18 -0.72 -9.65
CA ARG A 279 -7.40 -0.14 -10.76
C ARG A 279 -8.06 1.05 -11.45
N GLY A 280 -9.18 1.56 -10.94
CA GLY A 280 -9.92 2.67 -11.52
C GLY A 280 -9.08 3.94 -11.64
N LEU A 281 -9.29 4.72 -12.71
CA LEU A 281 -8.70 6.07 -12.81
C LEU A 281 -9.53 7.03 -11.95
N GLN A 282 -8.91 8.09 -11.40
CA GLN A 282 -9.57 9.02 -10.47
C GLN A 282 -10.88 9.65 -11.02
N ASP A 283 -11.04 9.73 -12.34
CA ASP A 283 -12.20 10.30 -13.02
C ASP A 283 -13.27 9.27 -13.42
N GLU A 284 -13.00 7.98 -13.19
CA GLU A 284 -13.95 6.89 -13.38
C GLU A 284 -14.87 6.73 -12.17
N ALA A 285 -16.15 6.44 -12.43
CA ALA A 285 -17.20 6.46 -11.40
C ALA A 285 -17.09 5.31 -10.38
N ASP A 286 -16.41 4.24 -10.75
CA ASP A 286 -16.20 3.02 -9.98
C ASP A 286 -14.77 2.91 -9.41
N ALA A 287 -13.95 3.94 -9.55
CA ALA A 287 -12.62 3.97 -8.96
C ALA A 287 -12.71 3.99 -7.43
N VAL A 288 -11.90 3.16 -6.78
CA VAL A 288 -11.73 3.13 -5.32
C VAL A 288 -10.26 3.22 -5.01
N PHE A 289 -9.87 4.15 -4.15
CA PHE A 289 -8.48 4.31 -3.69
C PHE A 289 -8.43 5.16 -2.40
N PRO A 290 -7.34 5.04 -1.60
CA PRO A 290 -7.15 5.85 -0.41
C PRO A 290 -6.90 7.32 -0.78
N VAL A 291 -7.64 8.23 -0.15
CA VAL A 291 -7.45 9.68 -0.28
C VAL A 291 -6.83 10.31 0.97
N ARG A 292 -6.82 9.57 2.08
CA ARG A 292 -6.24 10.00 3.35
C ARG A 292 -5.71 8.83 4.15
N LEU A 293 -4.55 9.00 4.77
CA LEU A 293 -4.04 8.20 5.88
C LEU A 293 -4.05 9.07 7.14
N ASP A 294 -4.54 8.52 8.25
CA ASP A 294 -4.36 9.03 9.61
C ASP A 294 -3.62 7.99 10.44
N ILE A 295 -2.59 8.41 11.19
CA ILE A 295 -2.02 7.61 12.25
C ILE A 295 -2.88 7.82 13.50
N VAL A 296 -3.51 6.75 13.99
CA VAL A 296 -4.49 6.82 15.08
C VAL A 296 -3.96 6.22 16.38
N GLU A 297 -4.59 6.56 17.49
CA GLU A 297 -4.26 5.97 18.80
C GLU A 297 -4.83 4.54 18.87
N ASP A 298 -4.00 3.61 19.33
CA ASP A 298 -4.33 2.20 19.49
C ASP A 298 -3.75 1.65 20.82
N ALA A 299 -3.50 0.33 20.90
CA ALA A 299 -2.87 -0.29 22.07
C ALA A 299 -1.33 -0.13 22.08
N THR A 300 -0.72 0.07 20.92
CA THR A 300 0.73 0.20 20.71
C THR A 300 1.07 1.42 19.85
N PRO A 301 0.88 2.67 20.33
CA PRO A 301 0.95 3.84 19.45
C PRO A 301 2.28 3.96 18.69
N LEU A 302 2.17 4.05 17.36
CA LEU A 302 3.31 4.16 16.45
C LEU A 302 4.29 5.26 16.88
N THR A 303 5.57 4.90 16.94
CA THR A 303 6.66 5.80 17.34
C THR A 303 7.70 5.97 16.23
N LEU A 304 8.14 7.21 16.02
CA LEU A 304 9.24 7.58 15.12
C LEU A 304 10.49 7.94 15.92
N VAL A 305 11.66 7.74 15.31
CA VAL A 305 12.96 7.95 15.95
C VAL A 305 13.76 9.01 15.20
N GLY A 306 14.06 10.12 15.87
CA GLY A 306 14.74 11.27 15.28
C GLY A 306 16.11 11.58 15.87
N PRO A 307 16.58 12.84 15.71
CA PRO A 307 17.90 13.28 16.15
C PRO A 307 18.22 12.91 17.59
N GLY A 308 19.43 12.38 17.82
CA GLY A 308 19.86 11.94 19.16
C GLY A 308 19.09 10.73 19.71
N ALA A 309 18.47 9.93 18.83
CA ALA A 309 17.60 8.80 19.18
C ALA A 309 16.36 9.21 20.00
N GLN A 310 15.86 10.43 19.76
CA GLN A 310 14.61 10.89 20.35
C GLN A 310 13.43 10.08 19.80
N GLU A 311 12.54 9.63 20.67
CA GLU A 311 11.29 8.95 20.31
C GLU A 311 10.12 9.94 20.35
N VAL A 312 9.33 9.96 19.28
CA VAL A 312 8.16 10.83 19.12
C VAL A 312 6.98 9.99 18.63
N GLY A 313 5.82 10.11 19.28
CA GLY A 313 4.59 9.45 18.83
C GLY A 313 4.11 10.03 17.50
N ALA A 314 3.68 9.17 16.59
CA ALA A 314 3.18 9.53 15.27
C ALA A 314 1.66 9.81 15.24
N VAL A 315 0.94 9.53 16.33
CA VAL A 315 -0.51 9.75 16.42
C VAL A 315 -0.88 11.20 16.05
N GLY A 316 -1.81 11.34 15.10
CA GLY A 316 -2.27 12.62 14.56
C GLY A 316 -1.52 13.09 13.32
N LEU A 317 -0.43 12.42 12.92
CA LEU A 317 0.13 12.59 11.57
C LEU A 317 -0.91 12.12 10.54
N HIS A 318 -0.97 12.83 9.43
CA HIS A 318 -1.87 12.49 8.33
C HIS A 318 -1.26 12.84 6.98
N TRP A 319 -1.75 12.18 5.95
CA TRP A 319 -1.36 12.40 4.57
C TRP A 319 -2.59 12.35 3.67
N THR A 320 -2.57 13.04 2.52
CA THR A 320 -3.71 13.08 1.59
C THR A 320 -3.24 13.08 0.14
N THR A 321 -4.04 12.47 -0.73
CA THR A 321 -3.86 12.48 -2.19
C THR A 321 -5.21 12.56 -2.90
N ASP A 322 -5.19 13.02 -4.15
CA ASP A 322 -6.32 12.94 -5.08
C ASP A 322 -6.10 11.90 -6.20
N ARG A 323 -4.99 11.17 -6.18
CA ARG A 323 -4.56 10.23 -7.23
C ARG A 323 -4.15 8.88 -6.67
N SER A 324 -4.30 7.86 -7.52
CA SER A 324 -3.76 6.51 -7.33
C SER A 324 -2.52 6.26 -8.20
N ALA A 325 -1.81 5.14 -7.96
CA ALA A 325 -0.74 4.68 -8.83
C ALA A 325 -1.19 4.36 -10.27
N TYR A 326 -2.50 4.27 -10.55
CA TYR A 326 -3.05 4.09 -11.89
C TYR A 326 -3.24 5.42 -12.65
N ASP A 327 -3.23 6.55 -11.94
CA ASP A 327 -3.28 7.89 -12.53
C ASP A 327 -1.87 8.44 -12.81
N ALA A 328 -0.96 8.25 -11.86
CA ALA A 328 0.43 8.66 -11.94
C ALA A 328 1.28 7.71 -11.10
N GLY A 329 2.36 7.21 -11.68
CA GLY A 329 3.30 6.34 -10.99
C GLY A 329 4.11 7.07 -9.92
N PRO A 330 5.20 6.46 -9.47
CA PRO A 330 5.84 6.86 -8.23
C PRO A 330 6.77 8.06 -8.47
N VAL A 331 7.04 8.83 -7.42
CA VAL A 331 7.87 10.06 -7.43
C VAL A 331 8.91 10.03 -6.31
N LEU A 332 9.86 10.97 -6.33
CA LEU A 332 10.77 11.18 -5.22
C LEU A 332 10.04 11.89 -4.08
N VAL A 333 10.44 11.60 -2.86
CA VAL A 333 9.91 12.23 -1.63
C VAL A 333 10.99 12.65 -0.65
N GLY A 334 12.25 12.43 -1.03
CA GLY A 334 13.39 12.84 -0.26
C GLY A 334 14.68 12.66 -1.03
N ALA A 335 15.63 13.58 -0.83
CA ALA A 335 16.98 13.43 -1.32
C ALA A 335 17.98 14.01 -0.32
N LYS A 336 19.04 13.28 -0.01
CA LYS A 336 20.07 13.72 0.93
C LYS A 336 21.46 13.33 0.47
N LEU A 337 22.37 14.31 0.50
CA LEU A 337 23.78 14.15 0.15
C LEU A 337 24.65 14.03 1.41
N ASN A 338 25.35 12.92 1.53
CA ASN A 338 26.36 12.68 2.55
C ASN A 338 27.73 12.44 1.93
N ALA A 339 28.79 12.70 2.70
CA ALA A 339 30.11 12.14 2.37
C ALA A 339 30.07 10.63 2.60
N VAL A 340 30.72 9.87 1.72
CA VAL A 340 30.95 8.44 1.95
C VAL A 340 31.82 8.28 3.20
N GLY A 341 31.41 7.35 4.07
CA GLY A 341 32.09 7.08 5.32
C GLY A 341 33.39 6.29 5.14
N ASN A 342 33.84 5.65 6.22
CA ASN A 342 34.94 4.68 6.16
C ASN A 342 34.47 3.23 6.27
N ALA A 343 33.15 3.01 6.35
CA ALA A 343 32.52 1.70 6.45
C ALA A 343 31.03 1.79 6.09
N PRO A 344 30.46 0.69 5.55
CA PRO A 344 29.03 0.55 5.29
C PRO A 344 28.28 0.25 6.59
N VAL A 345 28.00 1.30 7.38
CA VAL A 345 27.38 1.15 8.71
C VAL A 345 25.87 1.06 8.56
N GLY A 346 25.28 -0.09 8.92
CA GLY A 346 23.83 -0.34 8.82
C GLY A 346 23.44 -1.27 7.67
N GLU A 347 24.35 -1.39 6.69
CA GLU A 347 24.24 -2.24 5.50
C GLU A 347 24.29 -3.74 5.83
N GLY A 348 23.68 -4.55 4.97
CA GLY A 348 23.58 -6.00 5.09
C GLY A 348 22.49 -6.46 6.05
N GLY A 349 21.64 -5.55 6.53
CA GLY A 349 20.42 -5.78 7.31
C GLY A 349 20.40 -6.99 8.25
N ILE A 350 19.38 -7.84 8.09
CA ILE A 350 19.10 -8.96 9.00
C ILE A 350 19.75 -10.24 8.45
N PRO A 351 20.71 -10.86 9.18
CA PRO A 351 21.55 -11.95 8.64
C PRO A 351 20.80 -13.12 8.00
N VAL A 352 19.60 -13.46 8.47
CA VAL A 352 18.82 -14.57 7.93
C VAL A 352 18.10 -14.21 6.62
N LEU A 353 17.79 -12.93 6.39
CA LEU A 353 17.21 -12.43 5.14
C LEU A 353 18.30 -12.20 4.08
N VAL A 354 19.51 -11.85 4.51
CA VAL A 354 20.60 -11.47 3.60
C VAL A 354 21.58 -12.59 3.27
N GLN A 355 21.52 -13.72 4.01
CA GLN A 355 22.38 -14.88 3.74
C GLN A 355 22.08 -15.47 2.36
N ASN A 356 23.03 -15.29 1.43
CA ASN A 356 22.92 -15.68 0.02
C ASN A 356 21.92 -14.85 -0.80
N SER A 357 21.61 -13.62 -0.36
CA SER A 357 20.89 -12.68 -1.22
C SER A 357 21.77 -12.31 -2.41
N GLY A 358 21.25 -12.46 -3.63
CA GLY A 358 21.89 -11.95 -4.84
C GLY A 358 21.91 -10.41 -4.91
N ALA A 359 21.19 -9.75 -4.01
CA ALA A 359 21.19 -8.29 -3.89
C ALA A 359 22.40 -7.76 -3.11
N LEU A 360 23.10 -8.56 -2.28
CA LEU A 360 24.13 -8.03 -1.38
C LEU A 360 25.54 -8.57 -1.65
N PRO A 361 26.60 -7.77 -1.44
CA PRO A 361 26.58 -6.35 -1.03
C PRO A 361 26.23 -5.42 -2.21
N ASN A 362 25.44 -4.38 -1.93
CA ASN A 362 24.88 -3.37 -2.85
C ASN A 362 25.37 -1.94 -2.55
N ASP A 363 26.09 -1.74 -1.45
CA ASP A 363 26.47 -0.41 -0.94
C ASP A 363 27.56 0.29 -1.79
N GLU A 364 27.77 1.59 -1.53
CA GLU A 364 28.72 2.40 -2.27
C GLU A 364 30.17 1.90 -2.21
N PHE A 365 30.57 1.25 -1.10
CA PHE A 365 31.92 0.69 -0.94
C PHE A 365 32.11 -0.56 -1.80
N ALA A 366 31.08 -1.41 -1.88
CA ALA A 366 31.12 -2.63 -2.68
C ALA A 366 31.20 -2.33 -4.19
N LEU A 367 30.42 -1.34 -4.66
CA LEU A 367 30.34 -1.03 -6.08
C LEU A 367 31.47 -0.12 -6.56
N TYR A 368 31.86 0.89 -5.77
CA TYR A 368 32.75 1.97 -6.22
C TYR A 368 34.01 2.14 -5.36
N GLY A 369 34.03 1.63 -4.12
CA GLY A 369 35.22 1.62 -3.28
C GLY A 369 35.77 3.03 -3.01
N ASP A 370 37.09 3.18 -3.09
CA ASP A 370 37.79 4.44 -2.81
C ASP A 370 37.48 5.57 -3.82
N ASP A 371 36.81 5.27 -4.95
CA ASP A 371 36.41 6.29 -5.92
C ASP A 371 35.15 7.06 -5.46
N ALA A 372 34.36 6.51 -4.51
CA ALA A 372 33.15 7.15 -4.04
C ALA A 372 33.44 8.20 -2.95
N ASP A 373 33.21 9.48 -3.24
CA ASP A 373 33.40 10.57 -2.27
C ASP A 373 32.07 10.97 -1.59
N TYR A 374 30.96 10.94 -2.33
CA TYR A 374 29.63 11.31 -1.83
C TYR A 374 28.55 10.33 -2.26
N ARG A 375 27.57 10.17 -1.36
CA ARG A 375 26.36 9.38 -1.56
C ARG A 375 25.16 10.31 -1.55
N LEU A 376 24.44 10.37 -2.66
CA LEU A 376 23.17 11.07 -2.78
C LEU A 376 22.04 10.05 -2.74
N ARG A 377 21.52 9.82 -1.53
CA ARG A 377 20.41 8.90 -1.28
C ARG A 377 19.10 9.56 -1.63
N VAL A 378 18.28 8.89 -2.43
CA VAL A 378 16.91 9.31 -2.71
C VAL A 378 15.90 8.35 -2.08
N LEU A 379 14.79 8.90 -1.61
CA LEU A 379 13.64 8.16 -1.13
C LEU A 379 12.50 8.32 -2.12
N THR A 380 11.78 7.24 -2.34
CA THR A 380 10.70 7.16 -3.31
C THR A 380 9.36 6.94 -2.62
N THR A 381 8.24 7.32 -3.27
CA THR A 381 6.89 7.08 -2.74
C THR A 381 6.54 5.61 -2.50
N GLY A 382 7.32 4.68 -3.06
CA GLY A 382 7.04 3.24 -3.10
C GLY A 382 8.11 2.49 -3.89
N GLY A 383 7.92 1.19 -4.09
CA GLY A 383 8.80 0.41 -4.97
C GLY A 383 8.93 1.08 -6.34
N PHE A 384 10.16 1.17 -6.83
CA PHE A 384 10.52 1.84 -8.07
C PHE A 384 11.13 0.80 -9.00
N SER A 385 10.59 0.68 -10.21
CA SER A 385 11.14 -0.21 -11.23
C SER A 385 11.01 0.41 -12.61
N PRO A 386 11.89 0.04 -13.57
CA PRO A 386 11.79 0.50 -14.96
C PRO A 386 10.43 0.30 -15.63
N ASP A 387 9.69 -0.75 -15.26
CA ASP A 387 8.43 -1.12 -15.91
C ASP A 387 7.42 -1.86 -15.00
N GLY A 388 7.65 -1.87 -13.69
CA GLY A 388 6.81 -2.56 -12.72
C GLY A 388 7.27 -3.97 -12.36
N LEU A 389 8.27 -4.51 -13.08
CA LEU A 389 8.64 -5.92 -13.00
C LEU A 389 10.16 -6.16 -12.99
N ARG A 390 10.90 -5.53 -13.91
CA ARG A 390 12.36 -5.69 -14.01
C ARG A 390 13.09 -4.85 -12.97
N SER A 391 14.32 -5.26 -12.66
CA SER A 391 15.18 -4.57 -11.70
C SER A 391 15.85 -3.34 -12.33
N LEU A 392 16.11 -2.32 -11.52
CA LEU A 392 17.05 -1.26 -11.84
C LEU A 392 18.49 -1.78 -11.67
N THR A 393 19.40 -1.30 -12.51
CA THR A 393 20.81 -1.72 -12.48
C THR A 393 21.73 -0.56 -12.13
N PRO A 394 22.94 -0.81 -11.58
CA PRO A 394 23.91 0.24 -11.24
C PRO A 394 24.31 1.19 -12.39
N ASP A 395 24.15 0.75 -13.65
CA ASP A 395 24.43 1.55 -14.85
C ASP A 395 23.19 2.27 -15.42
N SER A 396 22.05 2.22 -14.73
CA SER A 396 20.78 2.82 -15.19
C SER A 396 20.68 4.34 -15.01
N TYR A 397 21.64 5.00 -14.34
CA TYR A 397 21.56 6.44 -14.02
C TYR A 397 21.13 7.33 -15.20
N GLU A 398 21.80 7.22 -16.35
CA GLU A 398 21.57 8.08 -17.53
C GLU A 398 20.18 7.91 -18.13
N SER A 399 19.49 6.79 -17.82
CA SER A 399 18.15 6.52 -18.31
C SER A 399 17.05 7.15 -17.45
N PHE A 400 17.33 7.48 -16.19
CA PHE A 400 16.30 7.84 -15.22
C PHE A 400 16.55 9.14 -14.47
N PHE A 401 17.80 9.53 -14.27
CA PHE A 401 18.17 10.61 -13.36
C PHE A 401 19.00 11.70 -14.03
N ARG A 402 18.92 12.89 -13.44
CA ARG A 402 19.95 13.92 -13.56
C ARG A 402 20.07 14.71 -12.27
N VAL A 403 21.29 15.11 -11.92
CA VAL A 403 21.55 15.92 -10.72
C VAL A 403 21.79 17.38 -11.11
N HIS A 404 21.11 18.29 -10.44
CA HIS A 404 21.23 19.73 -10.65
C HIS A 404 22.28 20.32 -9.72
N VAL A 405 23.31 20.95 -10.29
CA VAL A 405 24.38 21.59 -9.53
C VAL A 405 24.53 23.03 -9.97
N ARG A 406 24.79 23.94 -9.04
CA ARG A 406 25.07 25.34 -9.38
C ARG A 406 26.40 25.45 -10.10
N GLY A 407 26.40 26.08 -11.27
CA GLY A 407 27.56 26.42 -12.06
C GLY A 407 28.24 27.71 -11.59
N ALA A 408 29.46 27.95 -12.06
CA ALA A 408 30.32 29.03 -11.58
C ALA A 408 29.77 30.45 -11.83
N ASN A 409 28.81 30.64 -12.74
CA ASN A 409 28.15 31.93 -12.98
C ASN A 409 26.70 31.96 -12.48
N GLY A 410 26.30 30.99 -11.65
CA GLY A 410 24.95 30.86 -11.10
C GLY A 410 23.93 30.16 -12.01
N GLU A 411 24.37 29.65 -13.16
CA GLU A 411 23.58 28.75 -14.00
C GLU A 411 23.37 27.38 -13.34
N THR A 412 22.41 26.60 -13.82
CA THR A 412 22.30 25.19 -13.47
C THR A 412 23.10 24.35 -14.44
N VAL A 413 23.96 23.49 -13.92
CA VAL A 413 24.66 22.42 -14.64
C VAL A 413 23.94 21.11 -14.32
N LEU A 414 23.56 20.38 -15.37
CA LEU A 414 22.93 19.06 -15.24
C LEU A 414 24.02 17.99 -15.37
N LEU A 415 24.19 17.18 -14.32
CA LEU A 415 25.01 15.97 -14.39
C LEU A 415 24.16 14.88 -15.03
N GLU A 416 24.30 14.68 -16.34
CA GLU A 416 23.47 13.75 -17.12
C GLU A 416 24.20 12.43 -17.44
N ASN A 417 25.53 12.46 -17.54
CA ASN A 417 26.34 11.34 -18.00
C ASN A 417 27.27 10.84 -16.90
N VAL A 418 27.37 9.52 -16.80
CA VAL A 418 28.29 8.83 -15.89
C VAL A 418 29.73 8.98 -16.40
N GLY A 419 30.68 9.18 -15.48
CA GLY A 419 32.10 9.30 -15.82
C GLY A 419 32.49 10.60 -16.54
N GLN A 420 31.57 11.56 -16.68
CA GLN A 420 31.86 12.88 -17.24
C GLN A 420 32.27 13.85 -16.12
N ASP A 421 33.37 14.59 -16.35
CA ASP A 421 33.77 15.71 -15.48
C ASP A 421 32.91 16.95 -15.76
N TYR A 422 32.22 17.44 -14.75
CA TYR A 422 31.42 18.67 -14.81
C TYR A 422 32.08 19.78 -14.00
N GLN A 423 32.38 20.88 -14.67
CA GLN A 423 32.84 22.11 -14.00
C GLN A 423 31.65 22.84 -13.40
N VAL A 424 31.64 22.99 -12.09
CA VAL A 424 30.55 23.59 -11.32
C VAL A 424 31.11 24.61 -10.33
N GLU A 425 30.24 25.32 -9.62
CA GLU A 425 30.71 26.20 -8.54
C GLU A 425 31.45 25.39 -7.49
N GLY A 426 32.68 25.79 -7.16
CA GLY A 426 33.50 25.12 -6.15
C GLY A 426 34.46 24.05 -6.66
N GLY A 427 34.36 23.61 -7.92
CA GLY A 427 35.28 22.62 -8.48
C GLY A 427 34.67 21.71 -9.53
N THR A 428 35.02 20.42 -9.46
CA THR A 428 34.55 19.37 -10.38
C THR A 428 33.71 18.35 -9.64
N LEU A 429 32.63 17.89 -10.28
CA LEU A 429 31.89 16.70 -9.86
C LEU A 429 31.72 15.74 -11.04
N GLN A 430 31.60 14.47 -10.71
CA GLN A 430 31.31 13.38 -11.63
C GLN A 430 30.34 12.40 -10.97
N VAL A 431 29.44 11.83 -11.76
CA VAL A 431 28.56 10.72 -11.36
C VAL A 431 29.26 9.40 -11.68
N LEU A 432 29.28 8.47 -10.73
CA LEU A 432 29.85 7.13 -10.90
C LEU A 432 28.81 6.06 -11.27
N GLY A 433 27.56 6.25 -10.84
CA GLY A 433 26.42 5.38 -11.15
C GLY A 433 25.48 5.26 -9.96
N LEU A 434 24.72 4.17 -9.91
CA LEU A 434 23.78 3.86 -8.82
C LEU A 434 24.32 2.76 -7.90
N ALA A 435 24.03 2.87 -6.61
CA ALA A 435 24.19 1.84 -5.59
C ALA A 435 22.87 1.65 -4.83
N ASP A 436 22.86 0.79 -3.80
CA ASP A 436 21.65 0.48 -3.03
C ASP A 436 20.60 -0.22 -3.92
N LEU A 437 21.08 -1.21 -4.68
CA LEU A 437 20.28 -2.02 -5.58
C LEU A 437 20.68 -3.49 -5.43
N GLY A 438 21.78 -3.88 -6.08
CA GLY A 438 22.25 -5.25 -6.11
C GLY A 438 23.76 -5.33 -6.16
N GLN A 439 24.27 -6.54 -6.38
CA GLN A 439 25.71 -6.76 -6.49
C GLN A 439 26.35 -6.02 -7.68
N ARG A 440 27.63 -5.71 -7.54
CA ARG A 440 28.47 -5.19 -8.64
C ARG A 440 28.61 -6.21 -9.78
N LEU A 441 28.63 -5.73 -11.01
CA LEU A 441 28.94 -6.52 -12.21
C LEU A 441 30.24 -7.32 -12.02
N ASP A 442 30.13 -8.65 -12.06
CA ASP A 442 31.24 -9.59 -11.97
C ASP A 442 30.92 -10.84 -12.81
N PRO A 443 31.35 -10.86 -14.08
CA PRO A 443 31.14 -12.00 -14.97
C PRO A 443 31.78 -13.30 -14.48
N ASP A 444 32.87 -13.23 -13.68
CA ASP A 444 33.53 -14.42 -13.13
C ASP A 444 32.70 -15.04 -12.00
N ALA A 445 31.92 -14.22 -11.28
CA ALA A 445 30.92 -14.65 -10.31
C ALA A 445 29.54 -14.92 -10.93
N GLY A 446 29.37 -14.70 -12.24
CA GLY A 446 28.10 -14.89 -12.94
C GLY A 446 27.08 -13.77 -12.75
N ILE A 447 27.53 -12.59 -12.31
CA ILE A 447 26.70 -11.41 -12.07
C ILE A 447 26.73 -10.53 -13.32
N TYR A 448 25.55 -10.22 -13.85
CA TYR A 448 25.36 -9.41 -15.06
C TYR A 448 24.24 -8.39 -14.82
N TYR A 449 24.37 -7.22 -15.44
CA TYR A 449 23.31 -6.21 -15.49
C TYR A 449 22.41 -6.50 -16.69
N ASP A 450 21.57 -7.52 -16.56
CA ASP A 450 20.54 -7.90 -17.53
C ASP A 450 19.18 -8.05 -16.83
N ASP A 451 18.16 -8.52 -17.55
CA ASP A 451 16.80 -8.68 -17.00
C ASP A 451 16.74 -9.69 -15.83
N CYS A 452 17.82 -10.44 -15.54
CA CYS A 452 17.93 -11.35 -14.40
C CYS A 452 18.67 -10.73 -13.20
N TYR A 453 19.07 -9.46 -13.29
CA TYR A 453 19.70 -8.75 -12.19
C TYR A 453 18.80 -8.75 -10.94
N ASN A 454 19.39 -9.04 -9.78
CA ASN A 454 18.66 -9.13 -8.52
C ASN A 454 18.96 -7.88 -7.69
N GLU A 455 18.02 -6.95 -7.68
CA GLU A 455 18.04 -5.80 -6.76
C GLU A 455 17.28 -6.14 -5.46
N ASP A 456 17.52 -5.36 -4.41
CA ASP A 456 16.85 -5.43 -3.11
C ASP A 456 15.37 -4.99 -3.14
N ARG A 457 15.00 -4.11 -4.09
CA ARG A 457 13.64 -3.65 -4.42
C ARG A 457 13.01 -2.72 -3.39
N ASP A 458 13.81 -2.07 -2.55
CA ASP A 458 13.28 -1.13 -1.57
C ASP A 458 13.04 0.27 -2.14
N ASN A 459 12.93 1.23 -1.22
CA ASN A 459 12.54 2.60 -1.51
C ASN A 459 13.75 3.54 -1.61
N TYR A 460 14.96 2.97 -1.58
CA TYR A 460 16.21 3.69 -1.58
C TYR A 460 16.97 3.44 -2.86
N ILE A 461 17.57 4.51 -3.38
CA ILE A 461 18.50 4.44 -4.50
C ILE A 461 19.61 5.43 -4.17
N ASP A 462 20.85 5.00 -4.28
CA ASP A 462 22.00 5.85 -4.02
C ASP A 462 22.67 6.28 -5.33
N ILE A 463 22.70 7.58 -5.60
CA ILE A 463 23.50 8.15 -6.69
C ILE A 463 24.89 8.45 -6.15
N ILE A 464 25.91 7.79 -6.70
CA ILE A 464 27.29 7.91 -6.21
C ILE A 464 28.05 8.96 -7.00
N LEU A 465 28.69 9.89 -6.28
CA LEU A 465 29.43 11.01 -6.84
C LEU A 465 30.90 10.99 -6.38
N THR A 466 31.77 11.52 -7.23
CA THR A 466 33.17 11.83 -6.90
C THR A 466 33.52 13.28 -7.25
N GLY A 467 34.45 13.87 -6.50
CA GLY A 467 35.00 15.19 -6.80
C GLY A 467 35.19 16.10 -5.59
N ASP A 468 35.20 17.41 -5.85
CA ASP A 468 35.52 18.43 -4.85
C ASP A 468 34.35 18.65 -3.86
N GLU A 469 34.63 18.68 -2.56
CA GLU A 469 33.59 18.90 -1.54
C GLU A 469 32.89 20.27 -1.69
N ALA A 470 33.66 21.29 -2.08
CA ALA A 470 33.12 22.60 -2.38
C ALA A 470 32.15 22.59 -3.57
N ALA A 471 32.32 21.64 -4.51
CA ALA A 471 31.40 21.40 -5.60
C ALA A 471 30.16 20.62 -5.14
N ALA A 472 30.34 19.57 -4.33
CA ALA A 472 29.25 18.78 -3.75
C ALA A 472 28.25 19.65 -2.97
N ARG A 473 28.72 20.66 -2.24
CA ARG A 473 27.89 21.65 -1.51
C ARG A 473 26.96 22.48 -2.40
N ASN A 474 27.17 22.47 -3.71
CA ASN A 474 26.38 23.21 -4.69
C ASN A 474 25.35 22.34 -5.43
N VAL A 475 25.20 21.06 -5.05
CA VAL A 475 24.08 20.22 -5.46
C VAL A 475 22.77 20.83 -4.94
N THR A 476 21.72 20.80 -5.77
CA THR A 476 20.45 21.47 -5.45
C THR A 476 19.24 20.55 -5.56
N PHE A 477 19.16 19.75 -6.62
CA PHE A 477 18.04 18.85 -6.86
C PHE A 477 18.51 17.54 -7.48
N VAL A 478 17.77 16.46 -7.22
CA VAL A 478 17.71 15.29 -8.10
C VAL A 478 16.46 15.43 -8.94
N GLU A 479 16.57 15.12 -10.23
CA GLU A 479 15.41 15.10 -11.12
C GLU A 479 15.25 13.73 -11.76
N ILE A 480 14.01 13.29 -11.84
CA ILE A 480 13.54 12.24 -12.74
C ILE A 480 12.83 12.94 -13.91
N PRO A 481 13.42 12.99 -15.12
CA PRO A 481 12.77 13.61 -16.27
C PRO A 481 11.58 12.81 -16.81
N ALA A 482 11.43 11.56 -16.36
CA ALA A 482 10.44 10.60 -16.82
C ALA A 482 10.50 10.37 -18.33
N LEU A 483 9.40 10.55 -19.08
CA LEU A 483 9.37 10.26 -20.52
C LEU A 483 9.89 11.41 -21.41
N GLU A 484 10.23 12.57 -20.83
CA GLU A 484 10.75 13.70 -21.58
C GLU A 484 12.23 13.47 -21.99
N GLY A 485 12.63 13.96 -23.16
CA GLY A 485 14.06 13.98 -23.55
C GLY A 485 14.69 12.63 -23.88
N GLY A 486 13.92 11.54 -23.91
CA GLY A 486 14.43 10.18 -24.15
C GLY A 486 14.78 9.40 -22.88
N TYR A 487 14.44 9.96 -21.71
CA TYR A 487 14.49 9.26 -20.43
C TYR A 487 13.35 8.22 -20.31
N SER A 488 13.49 7.35 -19.32
CA SER A 488 12.48 6.39 -18.90
C SER A 488 11.77 6.88 -17.64
N ALA A 489 10.50 6.51 -17.50
CA ALA A 489 9.75 6.71 -16.27
C ALA A 489 9.87 5.48 -15.37
N PHE A 490 9.73 5.67 -14.07
CA PHE A 490 9.58 4.58 -13.11
C PHE A 490 8.12 4.15 -12.98
N PHE A 491 7.90 2.94 -12.48
CA PHE A 491 6.60 2.38 -12.16
C PHE A 491 6.63 1.78 -10.76
N ASN A 492 5.51 1.88 -10.05
CA ASN A 492 5.24 1.01 -8.92
C ASN A 492 5.22 -0.45 -9.39
N PRO A 493 5.45 -1.43 -8.50
CA PRO A 493 5.18 -2.83 -8.83
C PRO A 493 3.74 -2.98 -9.36
N GLY A 494 3.51 -3.94 -10.25
CA GLY A 494 2.23 -4.02 -10.99
C GLY A 494 2.15 -3.08 -12.21
N GLY A 495 3.28 -2.55 -12.65
CA GLY A 495 3.45 -1.92 -13.96
C GLY A 495 3.37 -2.94 -15.11
N PRO A 496 3.44 -2.47 -16.37
CA PRO A 496 3.13 -3.28 -17.55
C PRO A 496 4.12 -4.40 -17.83
N GLY A 497 5.33 -4.34 -17.29
CA GLY A 497 6.45 -5.17 -17.69
C GLY A 497 6.80 -4.99 -19.19
N PRO A 498 7.71 -5.82 -19.72
CA PRO A 498 8.06 -5.77 -21.14
C PRO A 498 7.02 -6.42 -22.06
N GLU A 499 6.15 -7.29 -21.51
CA GLU A 499 5.14 -8.08 -22.25
C GLU A 499 3.74 -7.94 -21.61
N PRO A 500 3.09 -6.75 -21.66
CA PRO A 500 1.80 -6.52 -21.01
C PRO A 500 0.68 -7.36 -21.61
N PHE A 501 -0.20 -7.89 -20.75
CA PHE A 501 -1.40 -8.61 -21.18
C PHE A 501 -2.47 -7.67 -21.73
N ASP A 502 -3.08 -8.08 -22.84
CA ASP A 502 -4.20 -7.33 -23.43
C ASP A 502 -5.41 -7.31 -22.48
N GLY A 503 -5.99 -6.13 -22.28
CA GLY A 503 -7.13 -5.88 -21.40
C GLY A 503 -6.80 -5.74 -19.90
N VAL A 504 -5.53 -5.87 -19.49
CA VAL A 504 -5.10 -5.59 -18.11
C VAL A 504 -4.68 -4.13 -18.00
N ARG A 505 -5.14 -3.45 -16.95
CA ARG A 505 -4.68 -2.11 -16.60
C ARG A 505 -3.55 -2.22 -15.58
N TYR A 506 -2.43 -1.57 -15.86
CA TYR A 506 -1.23 -1.56 -15.02
C TYR A 506 -1.05 -0.20 -14.36
N THR A 507 -0.16 -0.13 -13.37
CA THR A 507 0.24 1.16 -12.78
C THR A 507 0.79 2.09 -13.87
N ALA A 508 0.55 3.38 -13.69
CA ALA A 508 0.97 4.41 -14.63
C ALA A 508 2.48 4.69 -14.51
N PRO A 509 3.12 5.23 -15.56
CA PRO A 509 4.46 5.77 -15.43
C PRO A 509 4.47 6.94 -14.44
N GLY A 510 5.56 7.05 -13.68
CA GLY A 510 5.86 8.20 -12.84
C GLY A 510 5.97 9.47 -13.69
N PRO A 511 5.46 10.61 -13.19
CA PRO A 511 5.61 11.89 -13.86
C PRO A 511 7.06 12.38 -13.76
N ALA A 512 7.37 13.44 -14.52
CA ALA A 512 8.60 14.18 -14.28
C ALA A 512 8.55 14.80 -12.88
N ASP A 513 9.66 14.72 -12.15
CA ASP A 513 9.73 15.10 -10.75
C ASP A 513 11.11 15.65 -10.38
N GLN A 514 11.15 16.58 -9.44
CA GLN A 514 12.37 17.27 -9.03
C GLN A 514 12.38 17.46 -7.51
N GLU A 515 13.24 16.72 -6.83
CA GLU A 515 13.32 16.68 -5.36
C GLU A 515 14.52 17.50 -4.86
N PRO A 516 14.32 18.46 -3.92
CA PRO A 516 15.41 19.21 -3.31
C PRO A 516 16.35 18.33 -2.50
N VAL A 517 17.64 18.63 -2.57
CA VAL A 517 18.67 17.87 -1.86
C VAL A 517 19.00 18.54 -0.52
N ILE A 518 18.90 17.76 0.56
CA ILE A 518 19.45 18.11 1.87
C ILE A 518 20.97 17.88 1.83
N ILE A 519 21.76 18.93 2.07
CA ILE A 519 23.23 18.84 2.12
C ILE A 519 23.68 18.50 3.55
N ALA A 520 24.04 17.23 3.77
CA ALA A 520 24.39 16.65 5.06
C ALA A 520 25.89 16.26 5.13
N LEU A 521 26.76 17.16 4.65
CA LEU A 521 28.22 16.95 4.64
C LEU A 521 28.90 17.27 5.98
N ASP A 522 28.32 18.18 6.78
CA ASP A 522 28.87 18.59 8.08
C ASP A 522 28.29 17.79 9.26
N ASP A 523 27.00 17.44 9.17
CA ASP A 523 26.30 16.52 10.06
C ASP A 523 25.63 15.48 9.17
N PRO A 524 25.98 14.18 9.30
CA PRO A 524 25.44 13.17 8.42
C PRO A 524 23.93 12.95 8.62
N MET A 525 23.34 13.47 9.71
CA MET A 525 21.91 13.31 9.99
C MET A 525 21.53 11.83 10.06
N ARG A 526 22.18 11.10 10.97
CA ARG A 526 21.99 9.65 11.19
C ARG A 526 21.44 9.32 12.56
N VAL A 527 20.62 8.28 12.64
CA VAL A 527 20.00 7.83 13.89
C VAL A 527 20.34 6.36 14.16
N SER A 528 20.70 6.03 15.39
CA SER A 528 20.95 4.65 15.83
C SER A 528 20.17 4.36 17.10
N ARG A 529 19.66 3.13 17.20
CA ARG A 529 18.80 2.68 18.28
C ARG A 529 18.93 1.17 18.47
N SER A 530 19.03 0.71 19.71
CA SER A 530 19.07 -0.72 20.01
C SER A 530 17.70 -1.37 19.85
N ALA A 531 17.70 -2.66 19.49
CA ALA A 531 16.50 -3.50 19.51
C ALA A 531 15.81 -3.49 20.89
N ARG A 532 14.48 -3.67 20.91
CA ARG A 532 13.67 -3.74 22.14
C ARG A 532 12.94 -5.06 22.30
#